data_AF-A0A2I0UMN7-F1
#
_entry.id   AF-A0A2I0UMN7-F1
#
_cell.length_a   1.000
_cell.length_b   1.000
_cell.length_c   1.000
_cell.angle_alpha   90.00
_cell.angle_beta   90.00
_cell.angle_gamma   90.00
#
_symmetry.space_group_name_H-M   'P 1'
#
loop_
_entity.id
_entity.type
_entity.pdbx_description
1 polymer ?
#
loop_
_entity_poly.entity_id
_entity_poly.type
_entity_poly.pdbx_seq_one_letter_code
_entity_poly.pdbx_strand_id
1 'polypeptide(L)'
;MEQLILEVTARHIKDTKIIRSCQHGFTKIKSCLTNMVSFYSGVVDERTAVDIVYLNFRNTSDNASHEIHVEKLLMCGPDEQTVWWI
;
A
#
# COMPACT_ATOMS: atom_id res chain seq x y z
N MET A 1 -18.25 -8.53 -5.84
CA MET A 1 -18.34 -7.07 -5.68
C MET A 1 -16.99 -6.51 -5.23
N GLU A 2 -16.42 -7.04 -4.14
CA GLU A 2 -15.09 -6.67 -3.65
C GLU A 2 -13.97 -6.71 -4.71
N GLN A 3 -13.92 -7.76 -5.54
CA GLN A 3 -12.92 -7.86 -6.62
C GLN A 3 -13.04 -6.74 -7.66
N LEU A 4 -14.27 -6.30 -7.95
CA LEU A 4 -14.52 -5.23 -8.93
C LEU A 4 -14.12 -3.86 -8.36
N ILE A 5 -14.45 -3.63 -7.09
CA ILE A 5 -14.00 -2.44 -6.33
C ILE A 5 -12.47 -2.43 -6.28
N LEU A 6 -11.84 -3.56 -5.94
CA LEU A 6 -10.39 -3.70 -5.90
C LEU A 6 -9.74 -3.39 -7.27
N GLU A 7 -10.31 -3.89 -8.37
CA GLU A 7 -9.78 -3.60 -9.71
C GLU A 7 -9.90 -2.13 -10.12
N VAL A 8 -11.04 -1.50 -9.84
CA VAL A 8 -11.27 -0.08 -10.15
C VAL A 8 -10.33 0.80 -9.31
N THR A 9 -10.27 0.57 -8.00
CA THR A 9 -9.39 1.32 -7.09
C THR A 9 -7.92 1.11 -7.43
N ALA A 10 -7.50 -0.14 -7.72
CA ALA A 10 -6.11 -0.42 -8.12
C ALA A 10 -5.73 0.27 -9.44
N ARG A 11 -6.68 0.37 -10.40
CA ARG A 11 -6.47 1.10 -11.65
C ARG A 11 -6.32 2.59 -11.40
N HIS A 12 -7.23 3.17 -10.61
CA HIS A 12 -7.19 4.59 -10.27
C HIS A 12 -5.88 4.96 -9.57
N ILE A 13 -5.48 4.21 -8.54
CA ILE A 13 -4.21 4.41 -7.81
C ILE A 13 -3.00 4.36 -8.74
N LYS A 14 -3.02 3.46 -9.75
CA LYS A 14 -1.94 3.35 -10.74
C LYS A 14 -1.89 4.56 -11.65
N ASP A 15 -3.03 5.04 -12.13
CA ASP A 15 -3.13 6.16 -13.07
C ASP A 15 -2.78 7.49 -12.40
N THR A 16 -3.21 7.68 -11.14
CA THR A 16 -2.94 8.90 -10.35
C THR A 16 -1.60 8.89 -9.63
N LYS A 17 -0.89 7.75 -9.61
CA LYS A 17 0.41 7.57 -8.94
C LYS A 17 0.37 7.97 -7.45
N ILE A 18 -0.75 7.72 -6.77
CA ILE A 18 -0.92 7.99 -5.33
C ILE A 18 0.11 7.23 -4.50
N ILE A 19 0.45 6.00 -4.92
CA ILE A 19 1.46 5.16 -4.26
C ILE A 19 2.86 5.50 -4.77
N ARG A 20 3.78 5.79 -3.84
CA ARG A 20 5.19 6.05 -4.16
C ARG A 20 5.90 4.77 -4.65
N SER A 21 6.92 4.91 -5.49
CA SER A 21 7.70 3.77 -6.00
C SER A 21 8.37 2.93 -4.91
N CYS A 22 8.73 3.56 -3.78
CA CYS A 22 9.29 2.92 -2.60
C CYS A 22 8.26 2.15 -1.75
N GLN A 23 6.95 2.36 -1.98
CA GLN A 23 5.91 1.64 -1.27
C GLN A 23 5.68 0.27 -1.93
N HIS A 24 5.95 -0.78 -1.15
CA HIS A 24 5.86 -2.16 -1.61
C HIS A 24 4.57 -2.85 -1.20
N GLY A 25 3.96 -2.45 -0.09
CA GLY A 25 2.65 -2.97 0.33
C GLY A 25 1.53 -2.46 -0.59
N PHE A 26 0.48 -3.28 -0.78
CA PHE A 26 -0.72 -2.94 -1.55
C PHE A 26 -0.50 -2.65 -3.04
N THR A 27 0.56 -3.19 -3.65
CA THR A 27 0.79 -3.11 -5.11
C THR A 27 0.80 -4.49 -5.74
N LYS A 28 0.28 -4.60 -6.97
CA LYS A 28 0.29 -5.86 -7.74
C LYS A 28 1.75 -6.33 -7.86
N ILE A 29 2.01 -7.62 -7.60
CA ILE A 29 3.30 -8.34 -7.79
C ILE A 29 4.30 -8.17 -6.63
N LYS A 30 4.12 -7.22 -5.71
CA LYS A 30 5.09 -6.94 -4.64
C LYS A 30 4.65 -7.54 -3.30
N SER A 31 5.29 -8.65 -2.92
CA SER A 31 5.17 -9.26 -1.59
C SER A 31 6.16 -8.66 -0.58
N CYS A 32 5.93 -8.92 0.71
CA CYS A 32 6.85 -8.56 1.79
C CYS A 32 8.28 -9.11 1.56
N LEU A 33 8.40 -10.31 0.99
CA LEU A 33 9.69 -10.94 0.66
C LEU A 33 10.42 -10.16 -0.44
N THR A 34 9.76 -9.88 -1.55
CA THR A 34 10.33 -9.08 -2.66
C THR A 34 10.72 -7.67 -2.21
N ASN A 35 10.00 -7.09 -1.26
CA ASN A 35 10.37 -5.81 -0.67
C ASN A 35 11.73 -5.89 0.04
N MET A 36 11.87 -6.87 0.94
CA MET A 36 13.12 -7.10 1.66
C MET A 36 14.28 -7.35 0.72
N VAL A 37 14.10 -8.20 -0.31
CA VAL A 37 15.16 -8.48 -1.29
C VAL A 37 15.59 -7.21 -2.02
N SER A 38 14.63 -6.39 -2.50
CA SER A 38 14.96 -5.14 -3.21
C SER A 38 15.66 -4.11 -2.33
N PHE A 39 15.32 -4.06 -1.04
CA PHE A 39 15.95 -3.17 -0.08
C PHE A 39 17.39 -3.60 0.21
N TYR A 40 17.59 -4.88 0.54
CA TYR A 40 18.92 -5.40 0.86
C TYR A 40 19.85 -5.39 -0.35
N SER A 41 19.37 -5.65 -1.57
CA SER A 41 20.20 -5.52 -2.77
C SER A 41 20.72 -4.09 -2.95
N GLY A 42 19.86 -3.08 -2.77
CA GLY A 42 20.27 -1.67 -2.85
C GLY A 42 21.34 -1.32 -1.80
N VAL A 43 21.13 -1.72 -0.54
CA VAL A 43 22.08 -1.44 0.55
C VAL A 43 23.42 -2.17 0.34
N VAL A 44 23.37 -3.44 -0.10
CA VAL A 44 24.57 -4.26 -0.34
C VAL A 44 25.37 -3.75 -1.54
N ASP A 45 24.69 -3.37 -2.63
CA ASP A 45 25.34 -2.84 -3.84
C ASP A 45 26.00 -1.48 -3.57
N GLU A 46 25.36 -0.62 -2.77
CA GLU A 46 25.92 0.68 -2.39
C GLU A 46 27.06 0.57 -1.35
N ARG A 47 27.24 -0.60 -0.71
CA ARG A 47 28.20 -0.82 0.39
C ARG A 47 28.09 0.21 1.51
N THR A 48 26.92 0.80 1.68
CA THR A 48 26.66 1.87 2.64
C THR A 48 26.22 1.26 3.96
N ALA A 49 26.79 1.73 5.08
CA ALA A 49 26.27 1.42 6.40
C ALA A 49 24.92 2.13 6.58
N VAL A 50 23.82 1.38 6.69
CA VAL A 50 22.46 1.91 6.82
C VAL A 50 21.84 1.37 8.10
N ASP A 51 21.36 2.27 8.96
CA ASP A 51 20.54 1.91 10.11
C ASP A 51 19.10 1.61 9.65
N ILE A 52 18.58 0.44 10.03
CA ILE A 52 17.23 -0.01 9.65
C ILE A 52 16.28 0.16 10.83
N VAL A 53 15.28 1.04 10.69
CA VAL A 53 14.17 1.12 11.63
C VAL A 53 13.07 0.15 11.18
N TYR A 54 12.94 -0.98 11.87
CA TYR A 54 11.88 -1.95 11.59
C TYR A 54 10.57 -1.53 12.29
N LEU A 55 9.63 -0.99 11.52
CA LEU A 55 8.29 -0.67 12.01
C LEU A 55 7.33 -1.81 11.67
N ASN A 56 7.03 -2.66 12.65
CA ASN A 56 6.03 -3.70 12.50
C ASN A 56 4.63 -3.15 12.79
N PHE A 57 3.83 -3.02 11.75
CA PHE A 57 2.42 -2.72 11.83
C PHE A 57 1.64 -4.00 12.17
N ARG A 58 1.66 -4.41 13.45
CA ARG A 58 0.83 -5.52 13.94
C ARG A 58 -0.62 -5.25 13.54
N ASN A 59 -1.11 -6.05 12.59
CA ASN A 59 -2.39 -5.95 11.89
C ASN A 59 -3.03 -4.55 11.96
N THR A 60 -2.43 -3.57 11.26
CA THR A 60 -2.97 -2.20 11.24
C THR A 60 -4.40 -2.11 10.71
N SER A 61 -4.90 -3.15 10.05
CA SER A 61 -6.31 -3.23 9.67
C SER A 61 -7.24 -3.45 10.86
N ASP A 62 -6.80 -4.16 11.92
CA ASP A 62 -7.63 -4.41 13.11
C ASP A 62 -7.70 -3.19 14.05
N ASN A 63 -6.70 -2.31 13.99
CA ASN A 63 -6.54 -1.22 14.97
C ASN A 63 -6.60 0.19 14.36
N ALA A 64 -6.79 0.31 13.04
CA ALA A 64 -7.02 1.59 12.38
C ALA A 64 -8.50 1.97 12.46
N SER A 65 -8.80 3.25 12.67
CA SER A 65 -10.18 3.72 12.70
C SER A 65 -10.84 3.55 11.33
N HIS A 66 -12.12 3.16 11.35
CA HIS A 66 -12.93 3.03 10.14
C HIS A 66 -13.01 4.36 9.37
N GLU A 67 -13.09 5.49 10.07
CA GLU A 67 -13.10 6.83 9.46
C GLU A 67 -11.84 7.13 8.63
N ILE A 68 -10.65 6.79 9.16
CA ILE A 68 -9.39 7.00 8.43
C ILE A 68 -9.30 6.09 7.20
N HIS A 69 -9.83 4.87 7.27
CA HIS A 69 -9.89 3.97 6.11
C HIS A 69 -10.85 4.48 5.05
N VAL A 70 -12.03 4.97 5.44
CA VAL A 70 -13.05 5.55 4.54
C VAL A 70 -12.50 6.79 3.84
N GLU A 71 -11.87 7.71 4.58
CA GLU A 71 -11.27 8.92 4.00
C GLU A 71 -10.20 8.56 2.96
N LYS A 72 -9.31 7.61 3.28
CA LYS A 72 -8.29 7.16 2.34
C LYS A 72 -8.87 6.47 1.11
N LEU A 73 -9.97 5.72 1.27
CA LEU A 73 -10.67 5.09 0.16
C LEU A 73 -11.27 6.13 -0.79
N LEU A 74 -11.95 7.15 -0.27
CA LEU A 74 -12.52 8.23 -1.09
C LEU A 74 -11.47 8.96 -1.92
N MET A 75 -10.25 9.11 -1.40
CA MET A 75 -9.11 9.69 -2.13
C MET A 75 -8.59 8.79 -3.27
N CYS A 76 -8.98 7.51 -3.30
CA CYS A 76 -8.48 6.52 -4.25
C CYS A 76 -9.47 6.21 -5.39
N GLY A 77 -10.54 6.99 -5.55
CA GLY A 77 -11.41 6.95 -6.74
C GLY A 77 -12.81 6.31 -6.65
N PRO A 78 -13.16 5.43 -5.68
CA PRO A 78 -14.55 5.05 -5.47
C PRO A 78 -15.39 6.24 -5.01
N ASP A 79 -16.62 6.34 -5.52
CA ASP A 79 -17.59 7.33 -5.08
C ASP A 79 -18.13 7.02 -3.68
N GLU A 80 -18.76 8.01 -3.04
CA GLU A 80 -19.31 7.89 -1.68
C GLU A 80 -20.29 6.72 -1.52
N GLN A 81 -21.09 6.42 -2.55
CA GLN A 81 -22.04 5.32 -2.49
C GLN A 81 -21.30 3.98 -2.50
N THR A 82 -20.26 3.84 -3.32
CA THR A 82 -19.41 2.64 -3.34
C THR A 82 -18.67 2.44 -2.02
N VAL A 83 -18.16 3.49 -1.38
CA VAL A 83 -17.49 3.38 -0.08
C VAL A 83 -18.45 2.99 1.04
N TRP A 84 -19.73 3.37 0.95
CA TRP A 84 -20.77 2.96 1.90
C TRP A 84 -21.03 1.43 1.91
N TRP A 85 -20.70 0.74 0.82
CA TRP A 85 -20.88 -0.71 0.71
C TRP A 85 -19.67 -1.53 1.20
N ILE A 86 -18.55 -0.87 1.53
CA ILE A 86 -17.28 -1.49 1.97
C ILE A 86 -17.20 -1.46 3.50
#